data_AF-A0A924N947-F1
#
_entry.id   AF-A0A924N947-F1
#
_cell.length_a   1.000
_cell.length_b   1.000
_cell.length_c   1.000
_cell.angle_alpha   90.00
_cell.angle_beta   90.00
_cell.angle_gamma   90.00
#
_symmetry.space_group_name_H-M   'P 1'
#
loop_
_entity.id
_entity.type
_entity.pdbx_description
1 polymer ?
#
loop_
_entity_poly.entity_id
_entity_poly.type
_entity_poly.pdbx_seq_one_letter_code
_entity_poly.pdbx_strand_id
1 'polypeptide(L)'
;MAIHRKSYDEQVARSEAEHQAARGETYRDLVWTCGHIVFWVLVGWVCIGFAVHSSSLVFGKILWWLGILLWIPGVLFSLLAAYRRGEKRGDW
;
A
#
# COMPACT_ATOMS: atom_id res chain seq x y z
N MET A 1 13.97 28.57 -37.99
CA MET A 1 12.86 28.31 -37.03
C MET A 1 12.51 26.83 -36.82
N ALA A 2 12.87 25.90 -37.72
CA ALA A 2 12.52 24.47 -37.56
C ALA A 2 13.28 23.71 -36.45
N ILE A 3 14.50 24.13 -36.11
CA ILE A 3 15.38 23.43 -35.14
C ILE A 3 14.80 23.50 -33.70
N HIS A 4 14.13 24.60 -33.35
CA HIS A 4 13.53 24.79 -32.02
C HIS A 4 12.30 23.90 -31.81
N ARG A 5 11.53 23.60 -32.87
CA ARG A 5 10.33 22.74 -32.79
C ARG A 5 10.69 21.29 -32.57
N LYS A 6 11.71 20.78 -33.28
CA LYS A 6 12.19 19.39 -33.12
C LYS A 6 12.75 19.13 -31.71
N SER A 7 13.51 20.09 -31.16
CA SER A 7 14.01 20.04 -29.78
C SER A 7 12.88 20.04 -28.74
N TYR A 8 11.83 20.82 -28.97
CA TYR A 8 10.67 20.89 -28.08
C TYR A 8 9.84 19.60 -28.13
N ASP A 9 9.59 19.07 -29.32
CA ASP A 9 8.85 17.81 -29.50
C ASP A 9 9.59 16.62 -28.86
N GLU A 10 10.92 16.58 -28.94
CA GLU A 10 11.76 15.57 -28.26
C GLU A 10 11.71 15.72 -26.73
N GLN A 11 11.64 16.94 -26.20
CA GLN A 11 11.48 17.19 -24.76
C GLN A 11 10.09 16.82 -24.25
N VAL A 12 9.04 17.11 -25.02
CA VAL A 12 7.66 16.74 -24.69
C VAL A 12 7.50 15.22 -24.71
N ALA A 13 8.01 14.53 -25.74
CA ALA A 13 7.95 13.07 -25.82
C ALA A 13 8.70 12.39 -24.65
N ARG A 14 9.84 12.96 -24.24
CA ARG A 14 10.60 12.47 -23.08
C ARG A 14 9.87 12.70 -21.75
N SER A 15 9.29 13.88 -21.57
CA SER A 15 8.47 14.22 -20.39
C SER A 15 7.23 13.33 -20.29
N GLU A 16 6.53 13.07 -21.39
CA GLU A 16 5.39 12.15 -21.41
C GLU A 16 5.80 10.72 -21.06
N ALA A 17 6.92 10.24 -21.57
CA ALA A 17 7.45 8.92 -21.23
C ALA A 17 7.82 8.80 -19.74
N GLU A 18 8.44 9.84 -19.17
CA GLU A 18 8.78 9.93 -17.75
C GLU A 18 7.50 9.99 -16.87
N HIS A 19 6.46 10.72 -17.30
CA HIS A 19 5.18 10.77 -16.60
C HIS A 19 4.40 9.45 -16.67
N GLN A 20 4.44 8.74 -17.79
CA GLN A 20 3.81 7.42 -17.93
C GLN A 20 4.51 6.37 -17.07
N ALA A 21 5.85 6.39 -17.04
CA ALA A 21 6.64 5.52 -16.15
C ALA A 21 6.33 5.80 -14.68
N ALA A 22 6.29 7.08 -14.28
CA ALA A 22 5.94 7.49 -12.92
C ALA A 22 4.53 6.99 -12.52
N ARG A 23 3.53 7.13 -13.40
CA ARG A 23 2.15 6.64 -13.14
C ARG A 23 2.10 5.13 -12.91
N GLY A 24 2.85 4.36 -13.68
CA GLY A 24 2.91 2.90 -13.51
C GLY A 24 3.49 2.50 -12.16
N GLU A 25 4.55 3.18 -11.71
CA GLU A 25 5.16 2.95 -10.41
C GLU A 25 4.26 3.37 -9.24
N THR A 26 3.49 4.45 -9.40
CA THR A 26 2.47 4.88 -8.43
C THR A 26 1.33 3.87 -8.33
N TYR A 27 0.81 3.37 -9.46
CA TYR A 27 -0.29 2.39 -9.44
C TYR A 27 0.13 1.07 -8.81
N ARG A 28 1.30 0.54 -9.17
CA ARG A 28 1.82 -0.70 -8.58
C ARG A 28 1.98 -0.57 -7.07
N ASP A 29 2.48 0.58 -6.60
CA ASP A 29 2.68 0.82 -5.17
C ASP A 29 1.35 0.95 -4.42
N LEU A 30 0.35 1.58 -5.05
CA LEU A 30 -0.99 1.67 -4.51
C LEU A 30 -1.63 0.29 -4.36
N VAL A 31 -1.60 -0.53 -5.43
CA VAL A 31 -2.12 -1.90 -5.40
C VAL A 31 -1.41 -2.74 -4.34
N TRP A 32 -0.09 -2.63 -4.24
CA TRP A 32 0.70 -3.32 -3.22
C TRP A 32 0.31 -2.90 -1.80
N THR A 33 0.11 -1.60 -1.58
CA THR A 33 -0.33 -1.05 -0.30
C THR A 33 -1.73 -1.52 0.06
N CYS A 34 -2.68 -1.46 -0.87
CA CYS A 34 -4.02 -1.97 -0.69
C CYS A 34 -4.01 -3.48 -0.38
N GLY A 35 -3.18 -4.26 -1.08
CA GLY A 35 -2.99 -5.68 -0.82
C GLY A 35 -2.47 -5.96 0.60
N HIS A 36 -1.48 -5.19 1.06
CA HIS A 36 -0.97 -5.27 2.43
C HIS A 36 -2.04 -4.94 3.48
N ILE A 37 -2.84 -3.89 3.26
CA ILE A 37 -3.94 -3.51 4.16
C ILE A 37 -4.96 -4.65 4.24
N VAL A 38 -5.41 -5.16 3.10
CA VAL A 38 -6.36 -6.28 3.04
C VAL A 38 -5.80 -7.51 3.74
N PHE A 39 -4.52 -7.83 3.52
CA PHE A 39 -3.85 -8.93 4.19
C PHE A 39 -3.93 -8.81 5.73
N TRP A 40 -3.55 -7.66 6.30
CA TRP A 40 -3.58 -7.47 7.74
C TRP A 40 -5.00 -7.52 8.32
N VAL A 41 -5.98 -6.98 7.58
CA VAL A 41 -7.39 -7.07 7.96
C VAL A 41 -7.85 -8.52 8.01
N LEU A 42 -7.58 -9.30 6.97
CA LEU A 42 -7.97 -10.71 6.89
C LEU A 42 -7.29 -11.52 8.00
N VAL A 43 -6.00 -11.30 8.26
CA VAL A 43 -5.29 -11.97 9.35
C VAL A 43 -5.97 -11.71 10.70
N GLY A 44 -6.27 -10.44 11.02
CA GLY A 44 -6.97 -10.12 12.27
C GLY A 44 -8.36 -10.72 12.35
N TRP A 45 -9.12 -10.67 11.25
CA TRP A 45 -10.46 -11.25 11.18
C TRP A 45 -10.45 -12.76 11.35
N VAL A 46 -9.47 -13.46 10.78
CA VAL A 46 -9.29 -14.90 10.98
C VAL A 46 -9.02 -15.19 12.45
N CYS A 47 -8.12 -14.45 13.10
CA CYS A 47 -7.86 -14.61 14.54
C CYS A 47 -9.11 -14.37 15.39
N ILE A 48 -9.86 -13.30 15.11
CA ILE A 48 -11.11 -12.98 15.81
C ILE A 48 -12.18 -14.03 15.55
N GLY A 49 -12.32 -14.52 14.31
CA GLY A 49 -13.23 -15.60 13.96
C GLY A 49 -12.93 -16.90 14.70
N PHE A 50 -11.65 -17.28 14.77
CA PHE A 50 -11.21 -18.42 15.58
C PHE A 50 -11.42 -18.19 17.08
N ALA A 51 -11.26 -16.96 17.57
CA ALA A 51 -11.55 -16.63 18.96
C ALA A 51 -13.01 -16.91 19.32
N VAL A 52 -13.94 -16.56 18.43
CA VAL A 52 -15.39 -16.80 18.59
C VAL A 52 -15.73 -18.28 18.46
N HIS A 53 -15.05 -19.02 17.59
CA HIS A 53 -15.29 -20.46 17.40
C HIS A 53 -14.63 -21.34 18.47
N SER A 54 -13.69 -20.80 19.25
CA SER A 54 -12.98 -21.55 20.28
C SER A 54 -13.88 -21.85 21.49
N SER A 55 -13.93 -23.12 21.91
CA SER A 55 -14.61 -23.56 23.13
C SER A 55 -13.87 -23.18 24.42
N SER A 56 -12.57 -22.91 24.34
CA SER A 56 -11.76 -22.46 25.48
C SER A 56 -11.80 -20.94 25.60
N LEU A 57 -12.28 -20.45 26.76
CA LEU A 57 -12.35 -19.02 27.08
C LEU A 57 -10.97 -18.36 27.12
N VAL A 58 -9.97 -19.04 27.66
CA VAL A 58 -8.60 -18.50 27.75
C VAL A 58 -8.00 -18.37 26.36
N PHE A 59 -8.11 -19.42 25.55
CA PHE A 59 -7.58 -19.43 24.19
C PHE A 59 -8.30 -18.41 23.30
N GLY A 60 -9.63 -18.30 23.41
CA GLY A 60 -10.43 -17.31 22.69
C GLY A 60 -10.01 -15.87 23.01
N LYS A 61 -9.80 -15.54 24.30
CA LYS A 61 -9.32 -14.21 24.70
C LYS A 61 -7.95 -13.87 24.11
N ILE A 62 -7.03 -14.84 24.07
CA ILE A 62 -5.70 -14.64 23.47
C ILE A 62 -5.85 -14.34 21.98
N LEU A 63 -6.60 -15.16 21.25
CA LEU A 63 -6.83 -14.98 19.82
C LEU A 63 -7.52 -13.66 19.48
N TRP A 64 -8.48 -13.24 20.30
CA TRP A 64 -9.17 -11.97 20.14
C TRP A 64 -8.21 -10.79 20.21
N TRP A 65 -7.41 -10.72 21.28
CA TRP A 65 -6.44 -9.65 21.46
C TRP A 65 -5.33 -9.71 20.42
N LEU A 66 -4.88 -10.91 20.05
CA LEU A 66 -3.88 -11.10 19.00
C LEU A 66 -4.41 -10.60 17.65
N GLY A 67 -5.67 -10.88 17.31
CA GLY A 67 -6.31 -10.35 16.10
C GLY A 67 -6.35 -8.83 16.06
N ILE A 68 -6.75 -8.20 17.17
CA ILE A 68 -6.76 -6.72 17.32
C ILE A 68 -5.35 -6.14 17.20
N LEU A 69 -4.38 -6.79 17.85
CA LEU A 69 -3.00 -6.32 17.90
C LEU A 69 -2.24 -6.56 16.59
N LEU A 70 -2.70 -7.48 15.73
CA LEU A 70 -2.12 -7.67 14.40
C LEU A 70 -2.72 -6.71 13.36
N TRP A 71 -4.04 -6.61 13.27
CA TRP A 71 -4.62 -5.86 12.13
C TRP A 71 -4.46 -4.35 12.25
N ILE A 72 -4.67 -3.75 13.43
CA ILE A 72 -4.56 -2.28 13.59
C ILE A 72 -3.12 -1.81 13.33
N PRO A 73 -2.09 -2.34 14.01
CA PRO A 73 -0.71 -1.93 13.75
C PRO A 73 -0.24 -2.31 12.34
N GLY A 74 -0.69 -3.45 11.80
CA GLY A 74 -0.35 -3.86 10.43
C GLY A 74 -0.87 -2.90 9.37
N VAL A 75 -2.12 -2.44 9.51
CA VAL A 75 -2.70 -1.42 8.62
C VAL A 75 -1.97 -0.08 8.78
N LEU A 76 -1.74 0.37 10.02
CA LEU A 76 -1.00 1.62 10.28
C LEU A 76 0.41 1.58 9.71
N PHE A 77 1.13 0.46 9.87
CA PHE A 77 2.45 0.26 9.28
C PHE A 77 2.39 0.33 7.75
N SER A 78 1.37 -0.28 7.14
CA SER A 78 1.20 -0.29 5.68
C SER A 78 0.98 1.13 5.13
N LEU A 79 0.16 1.93 5.82
CA LEU A 79 -0.06 3.34 5.51
C LEU A 79 1.21 4.18 5.68
N LEU A 80 1.92 4.02 6.81
CA LEU A 80 3.17 4.74 7.06
C LEU A 80 4.26 4.38 6.04
N ALA A 81 4.33 3.11 5.65
CA ALA A 81 5.26 2.65 4.63
C ALA A 81 4.93 3.24 3.25
N ALA A 82 3.66 3.33 2.88
CA ALA A 82 3.22 4.00 1.65
C ALA A 82 3.54 5.50 1.68
N TYR A 83 3.27 6.17 2.81
CA TYR A 83 3.64 7.57 3.01
C TYR A 83 5.16 7.81 2.86
N ARG A 84 5.99 6.93 3.41
CA ARG A 84 7.45 7.05 3.23
C ARG A 84 7.90 6.76 1.80
N ARG A 85 7.18 5.94 1.05
CA ARG A 85 7.54 5.61 -0.34
C ARG A 85 7.23 6.76 -1.28
N GLY A 86 6.05 7.38 -1.19
CA GLY A 86 5.78 8.55 -2.02
C GLY A 86 6.55 9.80 -1.58
N GLU A 87 6.94 9.94 -0.30
CA GLU A 87 7.83 11.03 0.15
C GLU A 87 9.18 10.94 -0.57
N LYS A 88 9.72 9.70 -0.69
CA LYS A 88 10.95 9.44 -1.44
C LYS A 88 10.81 9.65 -2.95
N ARG A 89 9.59 9.59 -3.49
CA ARG A 89 9.31 9.85 -4.92
C ARG A 89 9.05 11.32 -5.22
N GLY A 90 8.81 12.14 -4.20
CA GLY A 90 8.38 13.53 -4.34
C GLY A 90 6.91 13.67 -4.74
N ASP A 91 6.07 12.68 -4.39
CA ASP A 91 4.62 12.72 -4.64
C ASP A 91 3.91 13.73 -3.72
N TRP A 92 4.56 14.15 -2.63
CA TRP A 92 4.11 15.15 -1.63
C TRP A 92 5.28 15.98 -1.09
#